data_AF-A0A4U1YUP3-F1
#
_entry.id   AF-A0A4U1YUP3-F1
#
_cell.length_a   1.000
_cell.length_b   1.000
_cell.length_c   1.000
_cell.angle_alpha   90.00
_cell.angle_beta   90.00
_cell.angle_gamma   90.00
#
_symmetry.space_group_name_H-M   'P 1'
#
loop_
_entity.id
_entity.type
_entity.pdbx_description
1 polymer ?
#
loop_
_entity_poly.entity_id
_entity_poly.type
_entity_poly.pdbx_seq_one_letter_code
_entity_poly.pdbx_strand_id
1 'polypeptide(L)'
;MSLFNNLAKQAEKVANFKAEIPSNALSNMMPSDGVPFMTKFEVQKLLTVERYDDETGFKFTYYVDADVAESLPKKEVSQKVLHVLQTTKNDIRFVLLSGNPSNSWNRSKLDAVKVSDEGKVISVKRNKEASVYSYSIEHDIAPFDIDMSLVEKAFDETFGGDFYIDSLEHPIAQAMLENQGELVDVDGGDTESNQVDTDADDKRPYDPSEYGIFSNDPEPLEELEEIDELEDVEIEDSIDFDDLDFDEIAA
;
A
#
# COMPACT_ATOMS: atom_id res chain seq x y z
N MET A 1 -1.33 27.57 -33.91
CA MET A 1 -0.27 27.71 -32.88
C MET A 1 0.72 26.58 -33.08
N SER A 2 2.02 26.82 -32.89
CA SER A 2 3.04 25.76 -33.00
C SER A 2 3.04 24.84 -31.78
N LEU A 3 3.48 23.60 -31.97
CA LEU A 3 3.68 22.62 -30.90
C LEU A 3 4.59 23.19 -29.79
N PHE A 4 5.63 23.93 -30.18
CA PHE A 4 6.57 24.57 -29.27
C PHE A 4 5.92 25.63 -28.35
N ASN A 5 4.98 26.42 -28.89
CA ASN A 5 4.25 27.41 -28.08
C ASN A 5 3.26 26.75 -27.10
N ASN A 6 2.83 25.51 -27.36
CA ASN A 6 2.03 24.75 -26.42
C ASN A 6 2.89 24.15 -25.30
N LEU A 7 4.10 23.67 -25.62
CA LEU A 7 5.08 23.22 -24.62
C LEU A 7 5.46 24.34 -23.65
N ALA A 8 5.74 25.54 -24.14
CA ALA A 8 6.05 26.70 -23.30
C ALA A 8 4.90 27.07 -22.34
N LYS A 9 3.64 26.90 -22.77
CA LYS A 9 2.46 27.11 -21.91
C LYS A 9 2.23 26.01 -20.88
N GLN A 10 2.88 24.85 -21.05
CA GLN A 10 2.80 23.70 -20.15
C GLN A 10 4.05 23.56 -19.29
N ALA A 11 5.08 24.38 -19.48
CA ALA A 11 6.38 24.24 -18.81
C ALA A 11 6.27 24.17 -17.28
N GLU A 12 5.45 25.03 -16.67
CA GLU A 12 5.20 25.02 -15.23
C GLU A 12 4.46 23.75 -14.77
N LYS A 13 3.48 23.29 -15.55
CA LYS A 13 2.77 22.01 -15.28
C LYS A 13 3.69 20.81 -15.44
N VAL A 14 4.64 20.85 -16.37
CA VAL A 14 5.63 19.80 -16.59
C VAL A 14 6.67 19.81 -15.47
N ALA A 15 7.14 20.98 -15.06
CA ALA A 15 8.09 21.14 -13.95
C ALA A 15 7.50 20.62 -12.63
N ASN A 16 6.22 20.87 -12.39
CA ASN A 16 5.49 20.43 -11.21
C ASN A 16 4.74 19.11 -11.40
N PHE A 17 4.98 18.39 -12.51
CA PHE A 17 4.26 17.15 -12.83
C PHE A 17 4.53 16.05 -11.80
N LYS A 18 5.72 16.07 -11.18
CA LYS A 18 6.07 15.25 -10.03
C LYS A 18 5.98 16.09 -8.76
N ALA A 19 4.77 16.55 -8.42
CA ALA A 19 4.53 17.16 -7.12
C ALA A 19 5.06 16.25 -6.00
N GLU A 20 5.66 16.84 -4.98
CA GLU A 20 6.17 16.10 -3.84
C GLU A 20 5.01 15.36 -3.16
N ILE A 21 5.22 14.08 -2.82
CA ILE A 21 4.19 13.28 -2.15
C ILE A 21 3.97 13.90 -0.77
N PRO A 22 2.75 14.33 -0.42
CA PRO A 22 2.49 14.89 0.89
C PRO A 22 2.91 13.93 2.00
N SER A 23 3.49 14.46 3.09
CA SER A 23 4.01 13.64 4.20
C SER A 23 2.99 12.65 4.74
N ASN A 24 1.75 13.09 4.96
CA ASN A 24 0.65 12.22 5.42
C ASN A 24 0.43 11.02 4.48
N ALA A 25 0.37 11.28 3.17
CA ALA A 25 0.18 10.23 2.18
C ALA A 25 1.41 9.32 2.11
N LEU A 26 2.61 9.90 2.10
CA LEU A 26 3.88 9.19 2.03
C LEU A 26 4.04 8.24 3.23
N SER A 27 3.83 8.71 4.46
CA SER A 27 3.93 7.90 5.68
C SER A 27 2.96 6.72 5.68
N ASN A 28 1.83 6.82 4.98
CA ASN A 28 0.82 5.75 4.86
C ASN A 28 1.04 4.78 3.67
N MET A 29 2.14 4.95 2.91
CA MET A 29 2.52 4.04 1.84
C MET A 29 3.46 2.93 2.34
N MET A 30 3.45 1.79 1.64
CA MET A 30 4.51 0.79 1.82
C MET A 30 5.87 1.41 1.45
N PRO A 31 6.97 0.94 2.06
CA PRO A 31 8.32 1.27 1.59
C PRO A 31 8.46 1.04 0.09
N SER A 32 9.40 1.77 -0.50
CA SER A 32 9.69 1.64 -1.94
C SER A 32 10.14 0.22 -2.28
N ASP A 33 9.97 -0.17 -3.54
CA ASP A 33 10.25 -1.53 -3.98
C ASP A 33 11.70 -1.93 -3.64
N GLY A 34 11.87 -3.09 -2.98
CA GLY A 34 13.17 -3.61 -2.55
C GLY A 34 13.77 -2.95 -1.30
N VAL A 35 13.09 -2.01 -0.64
CA VAL A 35 13.57 -1.43 0.63
C VAL A 35 13.25 -2.40 1.79
N PRO A 36 14.26 -2.88 2.53
CA PRO A 36 14.05 -3.76 3.68
C PRO A 36 13.44 -3.05 4.88
N PHE A 37 12.55 -3.72 5.59
CA PHE A 37 11.91 -3.24 6.81
C PHE A 37 11.56 -4.36 7.79
N MET A 38 11.35 -3.96 9.04
CA MET A 38 10.73 -4.75 10.11
C MET A 38 9.37 -4.16 10.45
N THR A 39 8.48 -4.97 11.02
CA THR A 39 7.14 -4.53 11.42
C THR A 39 6.82 -4.81 12.87
N LYS A 40 5.87 -4.03 13.39
CA LYS A 40 5.13 -4.30 14.61
C LYS A 40 3.66 -4.43 14.25
N PHE A 41 3.12 -5.62 14.43
CA PHE A 41 1.75 -5.96 14.07
C PHE A 41 0.76 -5.47 15.15
N GLU A 42 -0.41 -5.02 14.70
CA GLU A 42 -1.55 -4.60 15.54
C GLU A 42 -1.18 -3.71 16.73
N VAL A 43 -0.48 -2.60 16.46
CA VAL A 43 -0.06 -1.65 17.50
C VAL A 43 -1.27 -1.01 18.19
N GLN A 44 -2.27 -0.57 17.42
CA GLN A 44 -3.43 0.14 17.96
C GLN A 44 -4.63 0.04 17.00
N LYS A 45 -5.85 0.24 17.50
CA LYS A 45 -7.04 0.48 16.66
C LYS A 45 -7.34 1.97 16.61
N LEU A 46 -7.61 2.48 15.42
CA LEU A 46 -7.86 3.90 15.16
C LEU A 46 -9.17 4.08 14.40
N LEU A 47 -9.82 5.22 14.64
CA LEU A 47 -10.89 5.73 13.79
C LEU A 47 -10.28 6.67 12.77
N THR A 48 -10.62 6.46 11.51
CA THR A 48 -9.99 7.17 10.40
C THR A 48 -11.01 7.63 9.39
N VAL A 49 -10.69 8.74 8.74
CA VAL A 49 -11.37 9.23 7.55
C VAL A 49 -10.35 9.28 6.43
N GLU A 50 -10.74 8.83 5.24
CA GLU A 50 -9.89 8.94 4.05
C GLU A 50 -10.56 9.82 3.01
N ARG A 51 -9.83 10.80 2.48
CA ARG A 51 -10.29 11.69 1.40
C ARG A 51 -9.27 11.69 0.28
N TYR A 52 -9.74 11.54 -0.95
CA TYR A 52 -8.91 11.71 -2.13
C TYR A 52 -8.85 13.19 -2.48
N ASP A 53 -7.65 13.68 -2.73
CA ASP A 53 -7.43 15.02 -3.25
C ASP A 53 -7.22 14.95 -4.77
N ASP A 54 -8.14 15.55 -5.52
CA ASP A 54 -8.12 15.54 -6.98
C ASP A 54 -6.97 16.39 -7.56
N GLU A 55 -6.44 17.36 -6.80
CA GLU A 55 -5.34 18.21 -7.25
C GLU A 55 -4.01 17.46 -7.20
N THR A 56 -3.73 16.80 -6.08
CA THR A 56 -2.47 16.07 -5.87
C THR A 56 -2.54 14.61 -6.32
N GLY A 57 -3.74 14.05 -6.47
CA GLY A 57 -3.97 12.63 -6.77
C GLY A 57 -3.64 11.69 -5.62
N PHE A 58 -3.43 12.21 -4.40
CA PHE A 58 -3.13 11.42 -3.22
C PHE A 58 -4.34 11.30 -2.30
N LYS A 59 -4.37 10.19 -1.56
CA LYS A 59 -5.37 9.95 -0.53
C LYS A 59 -4.81 10.38 0.82
N PHE A 60 -5.43 11.38 1.42
CA PHE A 60 -5.14 11.80 2.79
C PHE A 60 -5.89 10.93 3.79
N THR A 61 -5.24 10.63 4.91
CA THR A 61 -5.83 9.86 6.00
C THR A 61 -5.79 10.69 7.28
N TYR A 62 -6.97 10.93 7.83
CA TYR A 62 -7.18 11.71 9.05
C TYR A 62 -7.44 10.75 10.21
N TYR A 63 -6.83 11.04 11.36
CA TYR A 63 -7.17 10.40 12.63
C TYR A 63 -8.36 11.13 13.25
N VAL A 64 -9.31 10.38 13.80
CA VAL A 64 -10.53 10.92 14.41
C VAL A 64 -10.57 10.54 15.88
N ASP A 65 -10.72 11.53 16.76
CA ASP A 65 -10.96 11.28 18.16
C ASP A 65 -12.27 10.51 18.36
N ALA A 66 -12.28 9.58 19.32
CA ALA A 66 -13.42 8.70 19.55
C ALA A 66 -14.68 9.49 19.97
N ASP A 67 -14.52 10.51 20.83
CA ASP A 67 -15.65 11.31 21.33
C ASP A 67 -16.28 12.14 20.20
N VAL A 68 -15.46 12.61 19.26
CA VAL A 68 -15.92 13.33 18.06
C VAL A 68 -16.61 12.38 17.09
N ALA A 69 -16.05 11.18 16.88
CA ALA A 69 -16.57 10.20 15.95
C ALA A 69 -18.00 9.75 16.27
N GLU A 70 -18.43 9.78 17.53
CA GLU A 70 -19.81 9.49 17.92
C GLU A 70 -20.83 10.44 17.28
N SER A 71 -20.41 11.67 16.99
CA SER A 71 -21.25 12.72 16.39
C SER A 71 -21.12 12.77 14.86
N LEU A 72 -20.23 11.97 14.26
CA LEU A 72 -20.02 11.94 12.81
C LEU A 72 -20.84 10.84 12.12
N PRO A 73 -21.12 10.95 10.81
CA PRO A 73 -21.80 9.89 10.08
C PRO A 73 -20.97 8.60 10.07
N LYS A 74 -21.49 7.52 10.67
CA LYS A 74 -20.78 6.23 10.78
C LYS A 74 -20.29 5.64 9.46
N LYS A 75 -20.93 5.97 8.34
CA LYS A 75 -20.52 5.52 6.99
C LYS A 75 -19.22 6.18 6.50
N GLU A 76 -18.89 7.36 7.02
CA GLU A 76 -17.71 8.13 6.63
C GLU A 76 -16.49 7.79 7.49
N VAL A 77 -16.72 7.28 8.71
CA VAL A 77 -15.66 6.92 9.66
C VAL A 77 -15.38 5.42 9.60
N SER A 78 -14.13 5.05 9.35
CA SER A 78 -13.69 3.66 9.28
C SER A 78 -12.78 3.31 10.46
N GLN A 79 -13.08 2.20 11.13
CA GLN A 79 -12.15 1.61 12.08
C GLN A 79 -11.05 0.85 11.33
N LYS A 80 -9.79 1.18 11.62
CA LYS A 80 -8.60 0.52 11.07
C LYS A 80 -7.66 0.08 12.18
N VAL A 81 -6.85 -0.91 11.87
CA VAL A 81 -5.77 -1.40 12.70
C VAL A 81 -4.47 -0.79 12.20
N LEU A 82 -3.73 -0.18 13.12
CA LEU A 82 -2.43 0.42 12.91
C LEU A 82 -1.36 -0.65 13.01
N HIS A 83 -0.59 -0.79 11.95
CA HIS A 83 0.66 -1.52 11.92
C HIS A 83 1.80 -0.53 11.66
N VAL A 84 2.95 -0.77 12.26
CA VAL A 84 4.12 0.12 12.13
C VAL A 84 5.23 -0.63 11.41
N LEU A 85 5.87 0.04 10.46
CA LEU A 85 7.01 -0.45 9.71
C LEU A 85 8.20 0.47 10.01
N GLN A 86 9.39 -0.10 10.21
CA GLN A 86 10.64 0.66 10.24
C GLN A 86 11.60 0.09 9.22
N THR A 87 12.10 0.94 8.32
CA THR A 87 13.15 0.53 7.37
C THR A 87 14.52 0.48 8.06
N THR A 88 15.49 -0.13 7.39
CA THR A 88 16.90 -0.13 7.85
C THR A 88 17.53 1.26 7.93
N LYS A 89 16.90 2.28 7.34
CA LYS A 89 17.30 3.70 7.42
C LYS A 89 16.54 4.48 8.49
N ASN A 90 15.85 3.80 9.40
CA ASN A 90 15.03 4.41 10.47
C ASN A 90 13.86 5.27 9.97
N ASP A 91 13.42 5.04 8.74
CA ASP A 91 12.18 5.64 8.21
C ASP A 91 10.97 4.86 8.72
N ILE A 92 10.01 5.56 9.33
CA ILE A 92 8.78 4.98 9.90
C ILE A 92 7.63 5.11 8.91
N ARG A 93 6.93 4.01 8.66
CA ARG A 93 5.69 3.98 7.87
C ARG A 93 4.55 3.37 8.66
N PHE A 94 3.35 3.81 8.34
CA PHE A 94 2.11 3.33 8.93
C PHE A 94 1.30 2.56 7.89
N VAL A 95 0.86 1.37 8.27
CA VAL A 95 -0.05 0.57 7.47
C VAL A 95 -1.37 0.50 8.22
N LEU A 96 -2.39 1.18 7.69
CA LEU A 96 -3.74 1.25 8.23
C LEU A 96 -4.68 0.33 7.45
N LEU A 97 -5.07 -0.80 8.03
CA LEU A 97 -5.88 -1.82 7.37
C LEU A 97 -7.15 -2.12 8.16
N SER A 98 -8.23 -2.51 7.48
CA SER A 98 -9.34 -3.16 8.19
C SER A 98 -8.86 -4.51 8.75
N GLY A 99 -9.48 -5.00 9.82
CA GLY A 99 -9.07 -6.27 10.44
C GLY A 99 -9.12 -7.47 9.47
N ASN A 100 -10.03 -7.44 8.50
CA ASN A 100 -10.12 -8.40 7.40
C ASN A 100 -10.27 -7.62 6.08
N PRO A 101 -9.17 -7.28 5.39
CA PRO A 101 -9.24 -6.57 4.12
C PRO A 101 -9.74 -7.49 3.00
N SER A 102 -10.60 -6.97 2.13
CA SER A 102 -11.12 -7.70 0.95
C SER A 102 -10.28 -7.47 -0.32
N ASN A 103 -9.71 -6.27 -0.48
CA ASN A 103 -8.88 -5.90 -1.62
C ASN A 103 -7.53 -6.64 -1.61
N SER A 104 -7.12 -7.21 -2.75
CA SER A 104 -5.89 -8.00 -2.91
C SER A 104 -4.61 -7.26 -2.49
N TRP A 105 -4.51 -5.95 -2.77
CA TRP A 105 -3.39 -5.12 -2.33
C TRP A 105 -3.32 -5.07 -0.80
N ASN A 106 -4.46 -4.88 -0.14
CA ASN A 106 -4.50 -4.78 1.32
C ASN A 106 -4.30 -6.14 2.01
N ARG A 107 -4.77 -7.23 1.39
CA ARG A 107 -4.50 -8.60 1.87
C ARG A 107 -3.02 -8.92 1.82
N SER A 108 -2.39 -8.71 0.66
CA SER A 108 -0.95 -8.93 0.50
C SER A 108 -0.08 -8.03 1.39
N LYS A 109 -0.49 -6.77 1.63
CA LYS A 109 0.15 -5.92 2.66
C LYS A 109 0.05 -6.55 4.05
N LEU A 110 -1.14 -6.99 4.46
CA LEU A 110 -1.35 -7.61 5.76
C LEU A 110 -0.48 -8.86 5.95
N ASP A 111 -0.38 -9.69 4.91
CA ASP A 111 0.45 -10.90 4.92
C ASP A 111 1.93 -10.55 5.06
N ALA A 112 2.43 -9.55 4.32
CA ALA A 112 3.81 -9.06 4.46
C ALA A 112 4.09 -8.53 5.88
N VAL A 113 3.17 -7.72 6.44
CA VAL A 113 3.32 -7.19 7.81
C VAL A 113 3.39 -8.33 8.83
N LYS A 114 2.55 -9.37 8.71
CA LYS A 114 2.57 -10.52 9.62
C LYS A 114 3.88 -11.30 9.54
N VAL A 115 4.34 -11.60 8.32
CA VAL A 115 5.60 -12.34 8.10
C VAL A 115 6.79 -11.60 8.71
N SER A 116 6.80 -10.27 8.63
CA SER A 116 7.89 -9.49 9.20
C SER A 116 7.84 -9.42 10.73
N ASP A 117 6.63 -9.38 11.33
CA ASP A 117 6.43 -9.39 12.78
C ASP A 117 6.87 -10.71 13.43
N GLU A 118 6.92 -11.81 12.66
CA GLU A 118 7.54 -13.08 13.07
C GLU A 118 9.07 -13.02 13.24
N GLY A 119 9.67 -11.84 13.16
CA GLY A 119 11.11 -11.64 13.36
C GLY A 119 11.94 -11.73 12.06
N LYS A 120 11.32 -11.51 10.90
CA LYS A 120 11.99 -11.56 9.59
C LYS A 120 12.09 -10.15 9.00
N VAL A 121 13.30 -9.76 8.61
CA VAL A 121 13.46 -8.58 7.76
C VAL A 121 12.96 -8.95 6.36
N ILE A 122 12.06 -8.15 5.81
CA ILE A 122 11.54 -8.37 4.47
C ILE A 122 11.65 -7.12 3.63
N SER A 123 11.68 -7.28 2.31
CA SER A 123 11.38 -6.22 1.36
C SER A 123 10.12 -6.57 0.58
N VAL A 124 9.47 -5.57 -0.01
CA VAL A 124 8.30 -5.78 -0.87
C VAL A 124 8.54 -5.25 -2.27
N LYS A 125 7.83 -5.83 -3.24
CA LYS A 125 7.77 -5.36 -4.61
C LYS A 125 6.33 -5.38 -5.09
N ARG A 126 5.90 -4.29 -5.73
CA ARG A 126 4.57 -4.20 -6.34
C ARG A 126 4.48 -5.07 -7.59
N ASN A 127 3.58 -6.04 -7.59
CA ASN A 127 3.15 -6.75 -8.78
C ASN A 127 1.82 -6.17 -9.26
N LYS A 128 1.89 -5.31 -10.29
CA LYS A 128 0.71 -4.62 -10.83
C LYS A 128 -0.25 -5.56 -11.56
N GLU A 129 0.27 -6.58 -12.23
CA GLU A 129 -0.53 -7.55 -12.98
C GLU A 129 -1.40 -8.39 -12.05
N ALA A 130 -0.80 -8.89 -10.96
CA ALA A 130 -1.50 -9.66 -9.94
C ALA A 130 -2.22 -8.77 -8.90
N SER A 131 -2.04 -7.44 -8.95
CA SER A 131 -2.61 -6.48 -7.99
C SER A 131 -2.29 -6.81 -6.52
N VAL A 132 -1.03 -7.16 -6.24
CA VAL A 132 -0.54 -7.55 -4.91
C VAL A 132 0.88 -7.02 -4.64
N TYR A 133 1.25 -6.98 -3.37
CA TYR A 133 2.65 -6.90 -2.95
C TYR A 133 3.23 -8.32 -2.83
N SER A 134 4.34 -8.57 -3.50
CA SER A 134 5.16 -9.76 -3.25
C SER A 134 6.23 -9.37 -2.23
N TYR A 135 6.50 -10.21 -1.24
CA TYR A 135 7.58 -10.00 -0.28
C TYR A 135 8.74 -10.96 -0.53
N SER A 136 9.95 -10.55 -0.15
CA SER A 136 11.15 -11.39 -0.11
C SER A 136 11.77 -11.29 1.28
N ILE A 137 12.26 -12.41 1.80
CA ILE A 137 12.96 -12.42 3.10
C ILE A 137 14.41 -12.03 2.85
N GLU A 138 14.88 -11.04 3.59
CA GLU A 138 16.26 -10.54 3.50
C GLU A 138 17.14 -11.33 4.47
N HIS A 139 17.95 -12.25 3.94
CA HIS A 139 18.78 -13.13 4.77
C HIS A 139 20.07 -12.46 5.28
N ASP A 140 20.54 -11.43 4.59
CA ASP A 140 21.80 -10.73 4.90
C ASP A 140 21.63 -9.61 5.94
N ILE A 141 20.41 -9.38 6.44
CA ILE A 141 20.10 -8.32 7.39
C ILE A 141 19.58 -8.96 8.67
N ALA A 142 20.28 -8.70 9.78
CA ALA A 142 19.84 -9.16 11.08
C ALA A 142 18.50 -8.49 11.46
N PRO A 143 17.54 -9.22 12.06
CA PRO A 143 16.32 -8.63 12.62
C PRO A 143 16.64 -7.53 13.63
N PHE A 144 15.83 -6.50 13.65
CA PHE A 144 15.97 -5.35 14.53
C PHE A 144 14.62 -4.94 15.12
N ASP A 145 14.68 -4.38 16.32
CA ASP A 145 13.50 -3.87 17.00
C ASP A 145 13.11 -2.49 16.47
N ILE A 146 11.80 -2.21 16.46
CA ILE A 146 11.28 -0.90 16.09
C ILE A 146 11.48 0.09 17.24
N ASP A 147 12.06 1.25 16.92
CA ASP A 147 12.26 2.34 17.84
C ASP A 147 10.98 3.15 18.03
N MET A 148 10.29 2.89 19.13
CA MET A 148 9.02 3.54 19.46
C MET A 148 9.13 5.07 19.62
N SER A 149 10.32 5.62 19.92
CA SER A 149 10.49 7.07 20.01
C SER A 149 10.41 7.75 18.63
N LEU A 150 10.88 7.06 17.58
CA LEU A 150 10.70 7.50 16.20
C LEU A 150 9.25 7.33 15.75
N VAL A 151 8.56 6.30 16.25
CA VAL A 151 7.15 6.04 15.94
C VAL A 151 6.26 7.17 16.45
N GLU A 152 6.42 7.59 17.71
CA GLU A 152 5.65 8.70 18.29
C GLU A 152 5.84 9.98 17.47
N LYS A 153 7.09 10.34 17.18
CA LYS A 153 7.39 11.51 16.36
C LYS A 153 6.76 11.43 14.96
N ALA A 154 6.94 10.30 14.27
CA ALA A 154 6.38 10.13 12.93
C ALA A 154 4.85 10.12 12.95
N PHE A 155 4.23 9.63 14.03
CA PHE A 155 2.78 9.61 14.19
C PHE A 155 2.23 11.03 14.31
N ASP A 156 2.83 11.85 15.18
CA ASP A 156 2.45 13.26 15.35
C ASP A 156 2.66 14.07 14.05
N GLU A 157 3.73 13.82 13.32
CA GLU A 157 3.99 14.45 12.02
C GLU A 157 3.00 14.01 10.93
N THR A 158 2.47 12.79 11.02
CA THR A 158 1.56 12.21 10.01
C THR A 158 0.11 12.55 10.31
N PHE A 159 -0.31 12.47 11.56
CA PHE A 159 -1.71 12.55 11.98
C PHE A 159 -2.02 13.73 12.90
N GLY A 160 -1.02 14.48 13.36
CA GLY A 160 -1.24 15.68 14.16
C GLY A 160 -1.69 16.89 13.33
N GLY A 161 -1.99 17.99 14.01
CA GLY A 161 -2.43 19.24 13.38
C GLY A 161 -3.70 19.05 12.56
N ASP A 162 -3.67 19.47 11.30
CA ASP A 162 -4.81 19.42 10.36
C ASP A 162 -5.25 17.99 9.98
N PHE A 163 -4.47 16.97 10.34
CA PHE A 163 -4.83 15.58 10.13
C PHE A 163 -5.48 14.91 11.36
N TYR A 164 -5.64 15.66 12.46
CA TYR A 164 -6.32 15.22 13.67
C TYR A 164 -7.69 15.89 13.82
N ILE A 165 -8.75 15.10 13.74
CA ILE A 165 -10.12 15.54 13.94
C ILE A 165 -10.48 15.37 15.42
N ASP A 166 -10.21 16.41 16.20
CA ASP A 166 -10.43 16.46 17.66
C ASP A 166 -11.67 17.27 18.07
N SER A 167 -12.35 17.87 17.09
CA SER A 167 -13.53 18.69 17.31
C SER A 167 -14.45 18.69 16.09
N LEU A 168 -15.73 19.02 16.30
CA LEU A 168 -16.69 19.20 15.21
C LEU A 168 -16.47 20.49 14.40
N GLU A 169 -15.59 21.37 14.88
CA GLU A 169 -15.18 22.58 14.16
C GLU A 169 -14.12 22.29 13.09
N HIS A 170 -13.52 21.10 13.11
CA HIS A 170 -12.55 20.69 12.10
C HIS A 170 -13.19 20.73 10.69
N PRO A 171 -12.54 21.30 9.66
CA PRO A 171 -13.12 21.48 8.33
C PRO A 171 -13.68 20.18 7.72
N ILE A 172 -12.95 19.07 7.90
CA ILE A 172 -13.37 17.74 7.43
C ILE A 172 -14.62 17.23 8.17
N ALA A 173 -14.75 17.51 9.47
CA ALA A 173 -15.94 17.15 10.25
C ALA A 173 -17.16 17.98 9.81
N GLN A 174 -16.98 19.28 9.61
CA GLN A 174 -18.04 20.17 9.11
C GLN A 174 -18.55 19.72 7.73
N ALA A 175 -17.64 19.45 6.79
CA ALA A 175 -18.00 18.97 5.47
C ALA A 175 -18.80 17.65 5.49
N MET A 176 -18.52 16.75 6.45
CA MET A 176 -19.31 15.51 6.61
C MET A 176 -20.72 15.76 7.12
N LEU A 177 -20.88 16.73 8.03
CA LEU A 177 -22.17 17.08 8.62
C LEU A 177 -23.03 17.86 7.63
N GLU A 178 -22.44 18.77 6.85
CA GLU A 178 -23.14 19.50 5.79
C GLU A 178 -23.70 18.58 4.70
N ASN A 179 -22.95 17.53 4.34
CA ASN A 179 -23.40 16.49 3.41
C ASN A 179 -24.57 15.62 3.93
N GLN A 180 -25.04 15.81 5.17
CA GLN A 180 -26.32 15.23 5.62
C GLN A 180 -27.54 15.99 5.07
N GLY A 181 -27.36 17.19 4.51
CA GLY A 181 -28.44 18.04 4.02
C GLY A 181 -29.06 17.65 2.67
N GLU A 182 -28.48 16.69 1.94
CA GLU A 182 -29.00 16.21 0.65
C GLU A 182 -29.50 14.76 0.77
N LEU A 183 -30.57 14.57 1.54
CA LEU A 183 -31.37 13.35 1.49
C LEU A 183 -32.51 13.57 0.50
N VAL A 184 -32.32 13.11 -0.74
CA VAL A 184 -33.45 12.85 -1.64
C VAL A 184 -34.11 11.57 -1.12
N ASP A 185 -35.17 11.74 -0.32
CA ASP A 185 -36.16 10.69 -0.11
C ASP A 185 -36.75 10.32 -1.47
N VAL A 186 -36.37 9.17 -2.00
CA VAL A 186 -37.17 8.49 -3.03
C VAL A 186 -37.97 7.43 -2.30
N ASP A 187 -39.07 7.86 -1.69
CA ASP A 187 -40.19 6.96 -1.42
C ASP A 187 -41.14 6.99 -2.63
N GLY A 188 -41.46 5.81 -3.16
CA GLY A 188 -42.54 5.63 -4.14
C GLY A 188 -42.25 4.66 -5.29
N GLY A 189 -42.72 3.41 -5.15
CA GLY A 189 -43.36 2.72 -6.28
C GLY A 189 -42.90 1.29 -6.60
N ASP A 190 -43.67 0.32 -6.08
CA ASP A 190 -44.14 -0.91 -6.73
C ASP A 190 -43.17 -1.93 -7.37
N THR A 191 -43.14 -3.11 -6.72
CA THR A 191 -43.34 -4.48 -7.26
C THR A 191 -42.81 -4.84 -8.66
N GLU A 192 -41.92 -5.84 -8.76
CA GLU A 192 -42.25 -7.23 -9.13
C GLU A 192 -40.99 -8.06 -9.47
N SER A 193 -40.94 -9.23 -8.84
CA SER A 193 -40.34 -10.51 -9.25
C SER A 193 -39.43 -10.61 -10.49
N ASN A 194 -38.28 -11.27 -10.29
CA ASN A 194 -38.06 -12.59 -10.90
C ASN A 194 -37.08 -13.44 -10.07
N GLN A 195 -37.62 -14.48 -9.45
CA GLN A 195 -36.88 -15.69 -9.11
C GLN A 195 -36.44 -16.38 -10.40
N VAL A 196 -35.20 -16.87 -10.44
CA VAL A 196 -34.92 -18.18 -11.03
C VAL A 196 -33.92 -18.89 -10.12
N ASP A 197 -34.42 -19.87 -9.39
CA ASP A 197 -33.63 -20.97 -8.84
C ASP A 197 -33.14 -21.87 -9.98
N THR A 198 -31.88 -22.27 -9.95
CA THR A 198 -31.45 -23.56 -10.46
C THR A 198 -30.49 -24.20 -9.47
N ASP A 199 -30.85 -25.43 -9.11
CA ASP A 199 -30.32 -26.29 -8.08
C ASP A 199 -28.83 -26.68 -8.18
N ALA A 200 -28.30 -26.87 -6.98
CA ALA A 200 -27.20 -27.70 -6.48
C ALA A 200 -26.50 -28.73 -7.41
N ASP A 201 -25.17 -28.67 -7.40
CA ASP A 201 -24.16 -29.73 -7.16
C ASP A 201 -22.79 -29.04 -7.37
N ASP A 202 -21.73 -29.11 -6.57
CA ASP A 202 -21.21 -30.15 -5.70
C ASP A 202 -20.19 -29.44 -4.76
N LYS A 203 -20.35 -29.57 -3.45
CA LYS A 203 -19.39 -29.01 -2.47
C LYS A 203 -18.15 -29.89 -2.44
N ARG A 204 -17.05 -29.43 -3.03
CA ARG A 204 -15.71 -29.84 -2.59
C ARG A 204 -15.09 -28.73 -1.77
N PRO A 205 -14.59 -29.01 -0.55
CA PRO A 205 -13.71 -28.07 0.14
C PRO A 205 -12.47 -27.85 -0.72
N TYR A 206 -12.09 -26.58 -0.88
CA TYR A 206 -10.90 -26.16 -1.63
C TYR A 206 -9.64 -26.82 -1.02
N ASP A 207 -8.94 -27.65 -1.81
CA ASP A 207 -7.68 -28.29 -1.45
C ASP A 207 -6.52 -27.46 -2.02
N PRO A 208 -5.73 -26.77 -1.16
CA PRO A 208 -4.61 -25.92 -1.60
C PRO A 208 -3.43 -26.69 -2.21
N SER A 209 -3.45 -28.03 -2.25
CA SER A 209 -2.35 -28.85 -2.79
C SER A 209 -2.31 -28.93 -4.32
N GLU A 210 -3.35 -28.48 -5.04
CA GLU A 210 -3.38 -28.50 -6.53
C GLU A 210 -2.53 -27.41 -7.19
N TYR A 211 -2.14 -26.36 -6.45
CA TYR A 211 -1.14 -25.39 -6.90
C TYR A 211 0.15 -25.73 -6.16
N GLY A 212 1.03 -26.53 -6.77
CA GLY A 212 2.26 -27.09 -6.18
C GLY A 212 3.25 -26.07 -5.60
N ILE A 213 2.87 -25.39 -4.51
CA ILE A 213 3.61 -24.35 -3.81
C ILE A 213 4.00 -24.83 -2.39
N PHE A 214 3.53 -26.01 -1.97
CA PHE A 214 3.90 -26.62 -0.70
C PHE A 214 4.41 -28.05 -0.89
N SER A 215 5.70 -28.20 -1.18
CA SER A 215 6.43 -29.44 -0.88
C SER A 215 7.14 -29.27 0.45
N ASN A 216 6.56 -29.80 1.52
CA ASN A 216 7.24 -30.07 2.77
C ASN A 216 7.72 -31.54 2.75
N ASP A 217 8.79 -31.82 2.01
CA ASP A 217 9.68 -32.95 2.29
C ASP A 217 11.01 -32.73 1.57
N PRO A 218 12.18 -32.92 2.21
CA PRO A 218 13.46 -32.83 1.55
C PRO A 218 13.71 -34.15 0.80
N GLU A 219 13.67 -34.13 -0.53
CA GLU A 219 14.18 -35.27 -1.30
C GLU A 219 15.71 -35.37 -1.14
N PRO A 220 16.26 -36.58 -0.96
CA PRO A 220 17.69 -36.76 -0.77
C PRO A 220 18.44 -36.51 -2.09
N LEU A 221 19.58 -35.82 -1.97
CA LEU A 221 20.54 -35.63 -3.06
C LEU A 221 21.06 -36.99 -3.55
N GLU A 222 20.65 -37.41 -4.74
CA GLU A 222 21.31 -38.48 -5.50
C GLU A 222 22.33 -37.90 -6.49
N GLU A 223 23.37 -38.68 -6.71
CA GLU A 223 24.71 -38.32 -7.19
C GLU A 223 24.78 -37.76 -8.61
N LEU A 224 25.79 -36.91 -8.82
CA LEU A 224 26.23 -36.38 -10.10
C LEU A 224 26.62 -37.51 -11.06
N GLU A 225 25.94 -37.60 -12.21
CA GLU A 225 26.48 -38.26 -13.40
C GLU A 225 26.70 -37.23 -14.51
N GLU A 226 27.90 -37.33 -15.10
CA GLU A 226 28.47 -36.51 -16.16
C GLU A 226 27.57 -36.44 -17.40
N ILE A 227 27.37 -35.22 -17.94
CA ILE A 227 27.06 -35.04 -19.35
C ILE A 227 28.01 -33.97 -19.90
N ASP A 228 29.06 -34.49 -20.53
CA ASP A 228 29.90 -33.81 -21.51
C ASP A 228 29.07 -33.32 -22.72
N GLU A 229 29.57 -32.26 -23.36
CA GLU A 229 29.24 -31.77 -24.70
C GLU A 229 27.84 -31.16 -24.92
N LEU A 230 27.76 -29.82 -24.87
CA LEU A 230 27.11 -29.05 -25.95
C LEU A 230 27.83 -27.70 -26.17
N GLU A 231 28.13 -27.50 -27.45
CA GLU A 231 28.93 -26.49 -28.14
C GLU A 231 28.57 -25.01 -27.90
N ASP A 232 29.61 -24.21 -28.10
CA ASP A 232 29.70 -22.75 -28.27
C ASP A 232 28.44 -22.04 -28.80
N VAL A 233 27.95 -21.07 -28.02
CA VAL A 233 27.14 -19.96 -28.54
C VAL A 233 27.92 -18.67 -28.29
N GLU A 234 28.61 -18.19 -29.33
CA GLU A 234 29.13 -16.82 -29.40
C GLU A 234 27.95 -15.84 -29.45
N ILE A 235 27.86 -14.94 -28.47
CA ILE A 235 27.05 -13.72 -28.58
C ILE A 235 28.05 -12.56 -28.70
N GLU A 236 28.40 -12.21 -29.93
CA GLU A 236 28.83 -10.86 -30.28
C GLU A 236 27.62 -9.93 -30.17
N ASP A 237 27.63 -9.04 -29.19
CA ASP A 237 27.19 -7.66 -29.38
C ASP A 237 27.74 -6.80 -28.24
N SER A 238 28.79 -6.06 -28.58
CA SER A 238 29.38 -4.98 -27.80
C SER A 238 28.34 -3.87 -27.58
N ILE A 239 27.91 -3.67 -26.34
CA ILE A 239 27.30 -2.40 -25.93
C ILE A 239 28.45 -1.46 -25.56
N ASP A 240 28.71 -0.51 -26.45
CA ASP A 240 29.68 0.57 -26.32
C ASP A 240 29.21 1.56 -25.24
N PHE A 241 30.01 1.73 -24.17
CA PHE A 241 29.67 2.52 -22.99
C PHE A 241 30.35 3.91 -22.97
N ASP A 242 30.75 4.43 -24.13
CA ASP A 242 31.63 5.61 -24.23
C ASP A 242 30.94 6.96 -24.55
N ASP A 243 29.60 7.09 -24.47
CA ASP A 243 28.90 8.35 -24.78
C ASP A 243 27.90 8.84 -23.69
N LEU A 244 28.18 8.59 -22.40
CA LEU A 244 27.46 9.24 -21.30
C LEU A 244 28.31 10.35 -20.65
N ASP A 245 28.34 11.51 -21.29
CA ASP A 245 28.84 12.75 -20.68
C ASP A 245 27.95 13.13 -19.48
N PHE A 246 28.46 12.88 -18.28
CA PHE A 246 27.97 13.44 -17.03
C PHE A 246 28.77 14.70 -16.71
N ASP A 247 28.27 15.86 -17.13
CA ASP A 247 28.66 17.12 -16.53
C ASP A 247 27.51 18.13 -16.55
N GLU A 248 27.42 18.89 -15.46
CA GLU A 248 26.71 20.17 -15.32
C GLU A 248 25.22 20.16 -14.93
N ILE A 249 24.92 19.92 -13.65
CA ILE A 249 24.04 20.81 -12.86
C ILE A 249 24.63 21.00 -11.45
N ALA A 250 25.59 21.91 -11.37
CA ALA A 250 25.86 22.70 -10.18
C ALA A 250 25.94 24.17 -10.63
N ALA A 251 24.80 24.87 -10.59
CA ALA A 251 24.68 26.32 -10.56
C ALA A 251 23.29 26.71 -10.06
#